data_AF-A0A1X7SMJ1-F1
#
_entry.id   AF-A0A1X7SMJ1-F1
#
_cell.length_a   1.000
_cell.length_b   1.000
_cell.length_c   1.000
_cell.angle_alpha   90.00
_cell.angle_beta   90.00
_cell.angle_gamma   90.00
#
_symmetry.space_group_name_H-M   'P 1'
#
loop_
_entity.id
_entity.type
_entity.pdbx_description
1 polymer ?
#
loop_
_entity_poly.entity_id
_entity_poly.type
_entity_poly.pdbx_seq_one_letter_code
_entity_poly.pdbx_strand_id
1 'polypeptide(L)'
;IGLLAEFYFVFYKEMLWSFYSVAYIIHTCGYSSFYANIIQYNIDQLVGASADELSSVIYWHILSQPLVDLFYYLLQCLFYGSSYFIIITFIVSGVSVSLVLVSHSFFKHKLENISLIKNPIKLIVRVLCYARKHKYPQNRSALTYWEEEAPSRLDLGKDKYGGPFTEEEVEDVKTVFRMLPLFIGFVALNFSDDSYSSVIDRSFTLPTCLAVTDSIVCFNKNIPSMLTRMSVGIFLAFIVTVSKVIIFVIERSHPDINNLITLLFFPQTIQGLTFILFYPVSLEFTVAQSPVHMRGVMVGLWYATAWGLSYLNSIIAKFLFDCESQYICTSFYYYITKSVLVLIILIVFVILAKRYKYRVRENEVNIVQIVDDHYQRYMEQEEQYKKNRTDDIQYSIQ
;
A
#
# COMPACT_ATOMS: atom_id res chain seq x y z
N ILE A 1 -21.74 1.21 -19.51
CA ILE A 1 -22.89 1.94 -18.93
C ILE A 1 -22.87 3.43 -19.32
N GLY A 2 -21.78 4.17 -19.08
CA GLY A 2 -21.67 5.59 -19.51
C GLY A 2 -21.95 5.83 -21.01
N LEU A 3 -21.46 4.94 -21.88
CA LEU A 3 -21.71 4.98 -23.33
C LEU A 3 -23.21 4.83 -23.71
N LEU A 4 -23.97 4.03 -22.96
CA LEU A 4 -25.42 3.90 -23.15
C LEU A 4 -26.15 5.13 -22.64
N ALA A 5 -25.72 5.68 -21.50
CA ALA A 5 -26.28 6.92 -20.96
C ALA A 5 -26.01 8.11 -21.90
N GLU A 6 -24.83 8.16 -22.51
CA GLU A 6 -24.48 9.17 -23.50
C GLU A 6 -25.37 9.06 -24.74
N PHE A 7 -25.59 7.86 -25.30
CA PHE A 7 -26.49 7.66 -26.44
C PHE A 7 -27.96 8.03 -26.16
N TYR A 8 -28.47 7.77 -24.95
CA TYR A 8 -29.88 7.98 -24.60
C TYR A 8 -30.20 9.37 -24.01
N PHE A 9 -29.24 10.01 -23.32
CA PHE A 9 -29.45 11.26 -22.58
C PHE A 9 -28.68 12.46 -23.14
N VAL A 10 -28.19 12.41 -24.40
CA VAL A 10 -27.50 13.54 -25.09
C VAL A 10 -28.20 14.88 -24.85
N PHE A 11 -29.54 14.89 -24.82
CA PHE A 11 -30.35 16.11 -24.71
C PHE A 11 -30.53 16.64 -23.28
N TYR A 12 -30.21 15.86 -22.23
CA TYR A 12 -30.40 16.25 -20.83
C TYR A 12 -29.06 16.23 -20.08
N LYS A 13 -28.31 17.33 -20.22
CA LYS A 13 -26.99 17.53 -19.61
C LYS A 13 -27.00 17.26 -18.09
N GLU A 14 -28.01 17.72 -17.36
CA GLU A 14 -28.13 17.52 -15.91
C GLU A 14 -28.31 16.04 -15.51
N MET A 15 -29.10 15.27 -16.28
CA MET A 15 -29.24 13.83 -16.04
C MET A 15 -27.95 13.08 -16.35
N LEU A 16 -27.22 13.48 -17.39
CA LEU A 16 -25.94 12.88 -17.73
C LEU A 16 -24.88 13.11 -16.63
N TRP A 17 -24.79 14.34 -16.09
CA TRP A 17 -23.89 14.65 -14.98
C TRP A 17 -24.23 13.90 -13.69
N SER A 18 -25.51 13.78 -13.35
CA SER A 18 -25.91 13.01 -12.17
C SER A 18 -25.55 11.53 -12.32
N PHE A 19 -25.76 10.96 -13.51
CA PHE A 19 -25.39 9.59 -13.83
C PHE A 19 -23.87 9.36 -13.72
N TYR A 20 -23.06 10.23 -14.33
CA TYR A 20 -21.61 10.15 -14.23
C TYR A 20 -21.11 10.31 -12.80
N SER A 21 -21.74 11.19 -12.01
CA SER A 21 -21.39 11.39 -10.60
C SER A 21 -21.63 10.12 -9.78
N VAL A 22 -22.80 9.49 -9.95
CA VAL A 22 -23.12 8.22 -9.26
C VAL A 22 -22.16 7.12 -9.69
N ALA A 23 -21.91 6.97 -10.99
CA ALA A 23 -20.97 5.98 -11.51
C ALA A 23 -19.55 6.18 -10.96
N TYR A 24 -19.09 7.43 -10.89
CA TYR A 24 -17.78 7.78 -10.34
C TYR A 24 -17.67 7.46 -8.84
N ILE A 25 -18.71 7.74 -8.06
CA ILE A 25 -18.75 7.40 -6.63
C ILE A 25 -18.70 5.88 -6.45
N ILE A 26 -19.53 5.12 -7.16
CA ILE A 26 -19.55 3.65 -7.07
C ILE A 26 -18.19 3.07 -7.48
N HIS A 27 -17.62 3.55 -8.58
CA HIS A 27 -16.29 3.13 -9.05
C HIS A 27 -15.22 3.39 -7.99
N THR A 28 -15.19 4.59 -7.41
CA THR A 28 -14.19 4.97 -6.41
C THR A 28 -14.34 4.16 -5.11
N CYS A 29 -15.57 3.96 -4.65
CA CYS A 29 -15.86 3.13 -3.48
C CYS A 29 -15.49 1.66 -3.71
N GLY A 30 -15.82 1.12 -4.88
CA GLY A 30 -15.48 -0.26 -5.26
C GLY A 30 -13.98 -0.47 -5.37
N TYR A 31 -13.30 0.44 -6.08
CA TYR A 31 -11.84 0.43 -6.24
C TYR A 31 -11.11 0.52 -4.91
N SER A 32 -11.46 1.51 -4.06
CA SER A 32 -10.84 1.66 -2.74
C SER A 32 -11.09 0.46 -1.82
N SER A 33 -12.31 -0.09 -1.83
CA SER A 33 -12.65 -1.28 -1.05
C SER A 33 -11.88 -2.52 -1.51
N PHE A 34 -11.72 -2.71 -2.82
CA PHE A 34 -10.93 -3.82 -3.36
C PHE A 34 -9.45 -3.68 -2.98
N TYR A 35 -8.84 -2.52 -3.23
CA TYR A 35 -7.42 -2.28 -2.96
C TYR A 35 -7.05 -2.37 -1.48
N ALA A 36 -7.93 -1.94 -0.58
CA ALA A 36 -7.70 -2.06 0.87
C ALA A 36 -7.65 -3.52 1.35
N ASN A 37 -8.33 -4.44 0.66
CA ASN A 37 -8.48 -5.83 1.09
C ASN A 37 -7.62 -6.82 0.28
N ILE A 38 -7.32 -6.56 -0.98
CA ILE A 38 -6.66 -7.53 -1.87
C ILE A 38 -5.26 -7.95 -1.38
N ILE A 39 -4.48 -7.01 -0.84
CA ILE A 39 -3.16 -7.32 -0.28
C ILE A 39 -3.31 -8.23 0.93
N GLN A 40 -4.19 -7.89 1.87
CA GLN A 40 -4.42 -8.74 3.03
C GLN A 40 -4.89 -10.13 2.60
N TYR A 41 -5.84 -10.21 1.66
CA TYR A 41 -6.33 -11.46 1.12
C TYR A 41 -5.20 -12.32 0.55
N ASN A 42 -4.36 -11.78 -0.32
CA ASN A 42 -3.24 -12.52 -0.92
C ASN A 42 -2.23 -13.02 0.11
N ILE A 43 -1.97 -12.22 1.15
CA ILE A 43 -1.05 -12.60 2.23
C ILE A 43 -1.63 -13.73 3.07
N ASP A 44 -2.93 -13.64 3.38
CA ASP A 44 -3.62 -14.64 4.18
C ASP A 44 -3.76 -15.98 3.43
N GLN A 45 -3.60 -16.00 2.08
CA GLN A 45 -3.48 -17.25 1.30
C GLN A 45 -2.09 -17.90 1.35
N LEU A 46 -1.06 -17.20 1.83
CA LEU A 46 0.33 -17.64 1.81
C LEU A 46 0.81 -18.06 3.20
N VAL A 47 0.06 -18.96 3.85
CA VAL A 47 0.41 -19.47 5.16
C VAL A 47 1.68 -20.32 5.08
N GLY A 48 2.65 -19.97 5.93
CA GLY A 48 3.96 -20.65 5.98
C GLY A 48 4.95 -20.22 4.90
N ALA A 49 4.59 -19.27 4.03
CA ALA A 49 5.52 -18.72 3.04
C ALA A 49 6.68 -17.96 3.70
N SER A 50 7.84 -18.01 3.06
CA SER A 50 9.02 -17.26 3.47
C SER A 50 8.80 -15.74 3.37
N ALA A 51 9.61 -14.96 4.10
CA ALA A 51 9.56 -13.51 4.02
C ALA A 51 9.82 -12.99 2.59
N ASP A 52 10.63 -13.70 1.80
CA ASP A 52 10.97 -13.33 0.43
C ASP A 52 9.80 -13.57 -0.54
N GLU A 53 9.04 -14.66 -0.36
CA GLU A 53 7.83 -14.94 -1.14
C GLU A 53 6.74 -13.90 -0.84
N LEU A 54 6.54 -13.58 0.43
CA LEU A 54 5.59 -12.56 0.87
C LEU A 54 5.94 -11.18 0.28
N SER A 55 7.23 -10.82 0.32
CA SER A 55 7.73 -9.57 -0.26
C SER A 55 7.53 -9.55 -1.78
N SER A 56 7.81 -10.66 -2.47
CA SER A 56 7.63 -10.77 -3.92
C SER A 56 6.21 -10.46 -4.35
N VAL A 57 5.20 -10.99 -3.63
CA VAL A 57 3.79 -10.71 -3.94
C VAL A 57 3.43 -9.23 -3.76
N ILE A 58 3.96 -8.59 -2.72
CA ILE A 58 3.74 -7.15 -2.49
C ILE A 58 4.36 -6.32 -3.63
N TYR A 59 5.56 -6.67 -4.09
CA TYR A 59 6.23 -5.94 -5.17
C TYR A 59 5.55 -6.15 -6.51
N TRP A 60 5.13 -7.38 -6.83
CA TRP A 60 4.33 -7.65 -8.04
C TRP A 60 2.99 -6.92 -8.02
N HIS A 61 2.34 -6.82 -6.86
CA HIS A 61 1.11 -6.03 -6.72
C HIS A 61 1.35 -4.54 -7.02
N ILE A 62 2.40 -3.94 -6.46
CA ILE A 62 2.73 -2.53 -6.74
C ILE A 62 3.15 -2.31 -8.20
N LEU A 63 3.89 -3.26 -8.78
CA LEU A 63 4.32 -3.21 -10.19
C LEU A 63 3.14 -3.43 -11.16
N SER A 64 2.06 -4.09 -10.73
CA SER A 64 0.90 -4.36 -11.58
C SER A 64 0.25 -3.06 -12.11
N GLN A 65 0.23 -1.99 -11.31
CA GLN A 65 -0.36 -0.71 -11.71
C GLN A 65 0.39 -0.04 -12.88
N PRO A 66 1.71 0.26 -12.80
CA PRO A 66 2.44 0.83 -13.92
C PRO A 66 2.47 -0.10 -15.15
N LEU A 67 2.40 -1.43 -14.96
CA LEU A 67 2.24 -2.36 -16.09
C LEU A 67 0.90 -2.18 -16.79
N VAL A 68 -0.21 -2.08 -16.05
CA VAL A 68 -1.54 -1.82 -16.62
C VAL A 68 -1.57 -0.47 -17.33
N ASP A 69 -0.98 0.58 -16.74
CA ASP A 69 -0.88 1.90 -17.36
C ASP A 69 -0.07 1.83 -18.67
N LEU A 70 1.05 1.10 -18.68
CA LEU A 70 1.85 0.87 -19.88
C LEU A 70 1.03 0.19 -20.98
N PHE A 71 0.31 -0.89 -20.66
CA PHE A 71 -0.56 -1.57 -21.62
C PHE A 71 -1.70 -0.66 -22.10
N TYR A 72 -2.29 0.14 -21.22
CA TYR A 72 -3.33 1.09 -21.56
C TYR A 72 -2.82 2.14 -22.57
N TYR A 73 -1.67 2.75 -22.31
CA TYR A 73 -1.06 3.73 -23.23
C TYR A 73 -0.62 3.11 -24.55
N LEU A 74 -0.11 1.87 -24.53
CA LEU A 74 0.22 1.13 -25.75
C LEU A 74 -1.03 0.88 -26.60
N LEU A 75 -2.11 0.40 -25.99
CA LEU A 75 -3.40 0.19 -26.66
C LEU A 75 -3.97 1.52 -27.17
N GLN A 76 -3.85 2.58 -26.38
CA GLN A 76 -4.26 3.91 -26.77
C GLN A 76 -3.48 4.36 -28.01
N CYS A 77 -2.17 4.14 -28.09
CA CYS A 77 -1.37 4.50 -29.26
C CYS A 77 -1.75 3.69 -30.51
N LEU A 78 -2.00 2.38 -30.34
CA LEU A 78 -2.37 1.50 -31.45
C LEU A 78 -3.77 1.80 -32.02
N PHE A 79 -4.70 2.25 -31.18
CA PHE A 79 -6.12 2.34 -31.53
C PHE A 79 -6.75 3.74 -31.35
N TYR A 80 -5.93 4.78 -31.09
CA TYR A 80 -6.36 6.16 -30.72
C TYR A 80 -7.43 6.75 -31.65
N GLY A 81 -7.33 6.46 -32.95
CA GLY A 81 -8.22 7.02 -33.98
C GLY A 81 -9.51 6.24 -34.21
N SER A 82 -9.75 5.16 -33.46
CA SER A 82 -10.88 4.26 -33.70
C SER A 82 -11.95 4.37 -32.61
N SER A 83 -13.23 4.45 -33.01
CA SER A 83 -14.37 4.30 -32.09
C SER A 83 -14.38 2.95 -31.35
N TYR A 84 -13.55 2.00 -31.81
CA TYR A 84 -13.37 0.68 -31.22
C TYR A 84 -12.55 0.65 -29.94
N PHE A 85 -11.70 1.66 -29.65
CA PHE A 85 -10.85 1.65 -28.46
C PHE A 85 -11.67 1.48 -27.17
N ILE A 86 -12.76 2.24 -27.05
CA ILE A 86 -13.65 2.17 -25.88
C ILE A 86 -14.32 0.78 -25.78
N ILE A 87 -14.79 0.23 -26.90
CA ILE A 87 -15.43 -1.09 -26.94
C ILE A 87 -14.42 -2.19 -26.54
N ILE A 88 -13.19 -2.13 -27.06
CA ILE A 88 -12.12 -3.09 -26.74
C ILE A 88 -11.80 -3.04 -25.24
N THR A 89 -11.56 -1.85 -24.68
CA THR A 89 -11.28 -1.72 -23.23
C THR A 89 -12.44 -2.24 -22.37
N PHE A 90 -13.69 -2.01 -22.78
CA PHE A 90 -14.85 -2.55 -22.10
C PHE A 90 -14.89 -4.08 -22.12
N ILE A 91 -14.69 -4.71 -23.29
CA ILE A 91 -14.65 -6.17 -23.42
C ILE A 91 -13.52 -6.77 -22.57
N VAL A 92 -12.31 -6.21 -22.64
CA VAL A 92 -11.15 -6.67 -21.87
C VAL A 92 -11.42 -6.59 -20.36
N SER A 93 -12.02 -5.50 -19.89
CA SER A 93 -12.40 -5.35 -18.47
C SER A 93 -13.42 -6.41 -18.04
N GLY A 94 -14.43 -6.70 -18.89
CA GLY A 94 -15.45 -7.71 -18.61
C GLY A 94 -14.89 -9.13 -18.58
N VAL A 95 -13.99 -9.46 -19.52
CA VAL A 95 -13.28 -10.75 -19.55
C VAL A 95 -12.41 -10.91 -18.31
N SER A 96 -11.71 -9.85 -17.89
CA SER A 96 -10.84 -9.87 -16.70
C SER A 96 -11.63 -10.14 -15.43
N VAL A 97 -12.75 -9.43 -15.21
CA VAL A 97 -13.63 -9.66 -14.06
C VAL A 97 -14.21 -11.08 -14.08
N SER A 98 -14.65 -11.55 -15.25
CA SER A 98 -15.20 -12.91 -15.40
C SER A 98 -14.14 -13.96 -15.06
N LEU A 99 -12.90 -13.80 -15.53
CA LEU A 99 -11.80 -14.71 -15.24
C LEU A 99 -11.52 -14.78 -13.73
N VAL A 100 -11.53 -13.64 -13.03
CA VAL A 100 -11.33 -13.59 -11.57
C VAL A 100 -12.48 -14.31 -10.84
N LEU A 101 -13.73 -14.04 -11.19
CA LEU A 101 -14.90 -14.66 -10.56
C LEU A 101 -14.94 -16.18 -10.80
N VAL A 102 -14.64 -16.59 -12.04
CA VAL A 102 -14.57 -17.99 -12.44
C VAL A 102 -13.44 -18.69 -11.69
N SER A 103 -12.25 -18.10 -11.64
CA SER A 103 -11.10 -18.65 -10.91
C SER A 103 -11.42 -18.78 -9.42
N HIS A 104 -11.98 -17.76 -8.80
CA HIS A 104 -12.39 -17.82 -7.40
C HIS A 104 -13.42 -18.94 -7.15
N SER A 105 -14.40 -19.13 -8.04
CA SER A 105 -15.39 -20.21 -7.94
C SER A 105 -14.75 -21.60 -8.04
N PHE A 106 -13.86 -21.81 -9.02
CA PHE A 106 -13.17 -23.08 -9.23
C PHE A 106 -12.20 -23.42 -8.11
N PHE A 107 -11.46 -22.44 -7.61
CA PHE A 107 -10.44 -22.63 -6.57
C PHE A 107 -10.96 -22.44 -5.15
N LYS A 108 -12.27 -22.18 -4.95
CA LYS A 108 -12.87 -21.93 -3.63
C LYS A 108 -12.49 -22.96 -2.56
N HIS A 109 -12.35 -24.22 -2.94
CA HIS A 109 -12.00 -25.32 -2.03
C HIS A 109 -10.51 -25.37 -1.64
N LYS A 110 -9.64 -24.71 -2.41
CA LYS A 110 -8.20 -24.57 -2.13
C LYS A 110 -7.84 -23.26 -1.45
N LEU A 111 -8.75 -22.29 -1.44
CA LEU A 111 -8.54 -20.98 -0.84
C LEU A 111 -8.78 -21.06 0.67
N GLU A 112 -7.86 -20.47 1.42
CA GLU A 112 -7.99 -20.36 2.86
C GLU A 112 -9.03 -19.29 3.20
N ASN A 113 -10.07 -19.70 3.92
CA ASN A 113 -11.14 -18.81 4.37
C ASN A 113 -10.93 -18.47 5.85
N ILE A 114 -9.86 -17.72 6.15
CA ILE A 114 -9.65 -17.20 7.51
C ILE A 114 -10.59 -16.01 7.72
N SER A 115 -11.64 -16.22 8.51
CA SER A 115 -12.51 -15.12 8.94
C SER A 115 -11.91 -14.42 10.16
N LEU A 116 -11.24 -13.28 9.92
CA LEU A 116 -10.82 -12.38 11.00
C LEU A 116 -12.05 -11.60 11.50
N ILE A 117 -12.80 -12.19 12.44
CA ILE A 117 -14.12 -11.70 12.90
C ILE A 117 -14.03 -10.49 13.85
N LYS A 118 -12.85 -10.13 14.37
CA LYS A 118 -12.72 -9.01 15.31
C LYS A 118 -12.79 -7.67 14.56
N ASN A 119 -13.68 -6.77 14.98
CA ASN A 119 -13.74 -5.41 14.44
C ASN A 119 -12.56 -4.57 14.99
N PRO A 120 -11.54 -4.27 14.16
CA PRO A 120 -10.32 -3.59 14.63
C PRO A 120 -10.57 -2.15 15.05
N ILE A 121 -11.45 -1.43 14.36
CA ILE A 121 -11.78 -0.03 14.65
C ILE A 121 -12.47 0.07 16.02
N LYS A 122 -13.42 -0.84 16.29
CA LYS A 122 -14.09 -0.90 17.59
C LYS A 122 -13.10 -1.15 18.72
N LEU A 123 -12.10 -2.00 18.52
CA LEU A 123 -11.04 -2.24 19.51
C LEU A 123 -10.20 -0.99 19.77
N ILE A 124 -9.69 -0.34 18.72
CA ILE A 124 -8.91 0.91 18.82
C ILE A 124 -9.70 1.98 19.60
N VAL A 125 -10.96 2.20 19.23
CA VAL A 125 -11.82 3.21 19.89
C VAL A 125 -12.05 2.86 21.36
N ARG A 126 -12.29 1.59 21.70
CA ARG A 126 -12.49 1.15 23.09
C ARG A 126 -11.25 1.37 23.94
N VAL A 127 -10.06 1.01 23.44
CA VAL A 127 -8.78 1.20 24.14
C VAL A 127 -8.51 2.69 24.36
N LEU A 128 -8.72 3.54 23.35
CA LEU A 128 -8.57 4.99 23.47
C LEU A 128 -9.54 5.61 24.47
N CYS A 129 -10.82 5.23 24.41
CA CYS A 129 -11.84 5.69 25.35
C CYS A 129 -11.51 5.29 26.79
N TYR A 130 -11.01 4.07 26.99
CA TYR A 130 -10.57 3.62 28.31
C TYR A 130 -9.36 4.41 28.82
N ALA A 131 -8.31 4.57 28.00
CA ALA A 131 -7.11 5.33 28.34
C ALA A 131 -7.40 6.82 28.62
N ARG A 132 -8.41 7.38 27.94
CA ARG A 132 -8.89 8.74 28.20
C ARG A 132 -9.59 8.85 29.56
N LYS A 133 -10.45 7.87 29.88
CA LYS A 133 -11.28 7.87 31.10
C LYS A 133 -10.48 7.55 32.36
N HIS A 134 -9.50 6.65 32.28
CA HIS A 134 -8.72 6.21 33.43
C HIS A 134 -7.33 6.86 33.41
N LYS A 135 -7.03 7.64 34.44
CA LYS A 135 -5.71 8.27 34.67
C LYS A 135 -4.81 7.45 35.58
N TYR A 136 -5.39 6.50 36.33
CA TYR A 136 -4.72 5.67 37.32
C TYR A 136 -5.17 4.21 37.17
N PRO A 137 -4.33 3.22 37.52
CA PRO A 137 -4.69 1.81 37.49
C PRO A 137 -5.83 1.53 38.47
N GLN A 138 -6.82 0.73 38.06
CA GLN A 138 -7.98 0.41 38.89
C GLN A 138 -7.67 -0.72 39.88
N ASN A 139 -7.06 -1.81 39.41
CA ASN A 139 -6.68 -2.97 40.21
C ASN A 139 -5.29 -3.45 39.79
N ARG A 140 -4.26 -2.82 40.36
CA ARG A 140 -2.87 -3.13 40.04
C ARG A 140 -2.48 -4.49 40.64
N SER A 141 -2.10 -5.45 39.81
CA SER A 141 -1.61 -6.75 40.29
C SER A 141 -0.35 -6.57 41.15
N ALA A 142 -0.24 -7.30 42.26
CA ALA A 142 0.90 -7.19 43.20
C ALA A 142 2.27 -7.40 42.51
N LEU A 143 2.31 -8.21 41.44
CA LEU A 143 3.52 -8.49 40.66
C LEU A 143 4.05 -7.28 39.86
N THR A 144 3.24 -6.24 39.66
CA THR A 144 3.65 -5.05 38.88
C THR A 144 4.33 -3.98 39.72
N TYR A 145 4.47 -4.16 41.04
CA TYR A 145 5.15 -3.19 41.92
C TYR A 145 6.67 -3.12 41.68
N TRP A 146 7.25 -4.14 41.05
CA TRP A 146 8.67 -4.24 40.75
C TRP A 146 9.07 -3.63 39.40
N GLU A 147 8.12 -3.16 38.59
CA GLU A 147 8.43 -2.53 37.31
C GLU A 147 8.95 -1.10 37.51
N GLU A 148 10.18 -0.86 37.04
CA GLU A 148 10.85 0.45 37.13
C GLU A 148 10.25 1.49 36.18
N GLU A 149 9.68 1.07 35.05
CA GLU A 149 9.07 1.96 34.07
C GLU A 149 7.61 2.28 34.41
N ALA A 150 7.27 3.57 34.45
CA ALA A 150 5.90 4.01 34.65
C ALA A 150 5.03 3.62 33.44
N PRO A 151 3.90 2.90 33.64
CA PRO A 151 3.06 2.43 32.55
C PRO A 151 2.43 3.61 31.80
N SER A 152 2.36 3.52 30.47
CA SER A 152 1.65 4.53 29.68
C SER A 152 0.15 4.50 29.95
N ARG A 153 -0.57 5.57 29.60
CA ARG A 153 -2.04 5.60 29.78
C ARG A 153 -2.77 4.51 28.98
N LEU A 154 -2.17 4.05 27.89
CA LEU A 154 -2.68 2.90 27.12
C LEU A 154 -2.40 1.59 27.88
N ASP A 155 -1.24 1.46 28.54
CA ASP A 155 -0.90 0.29 29.36
C ASP A 155 -1.88 0.06 30.50
N LEU A 156 -2.45 1.11 31.09
CA LEU A 156 -3.47 0.98 32.13
C LEU A 156 -4.71 0.19 31.68
N GLY A 157 -4.94 0.07 30.37
CA GLY A 157 -6.00 -0.75 29.81
C GLY A 157 -5.73 -2.26 29.84
N LYS A 158 -4.48 -2.68 30.06
CA LYS A 158 -4.11 -4.10 30.13
C LYS A 158 -4.67 -4.74 31.39
N ASP A 159 -5.06 -6.00 31.26
CA ASP A 159 -5.48 -6.91 32.32
C ASP A 159 -4.51 -6.93 33.51
N LYS A 160 -3.19 -6.90 33.26
CA LYS A 160 -2.14 -6.82 34.27
C LYS A 160 -2.27 -5.63 35.22
N TYR A 161 -2.80 -4.50 34.73
CA TYR A 161 -3.07 -3.30 35.52
C TYR A 161 -4.56 -3.15 35.94
N GLY A 162 -5.35 -4.22 35.76
CA GLY A 162 -6.76 -4.27 36.11
C GLY A 162 -7.70 -3.73 35.03
N GLY A 163 -7.20 -3.52 33.82
CA GLY A 163 -7.99 -3.10 32.67
C GLY A 163 -8.70 -4.26 31.95
N PRO A 164 -9.64 -3.97 31.04
CA PRO A 164 -10.50 -4.98 30.41
C PRO A 164 -9.92 -5.58 29.12
N PHE A 165 -8.70 -5.22 28.72
CA PHE A 165 -8.07 -5.64 27.46
C PHE A 165 -6.87 -6.53 27.73
N THR A 166 -6.56 -7.45 26.81
CA THR A 166 -5.34 -8.26 26.91
C THR A 166 -4.10 -7.41 26.64
N GLU A 167 -2.93 -7.88 27.06
CA GLU A 167 -1.66 -7.20 26.76
C GLU A 167 -1.45 -7.01 25.25
N GLU A 168 -1.77 -8.03 24.46
CA GLU A 168 -1.68 -8.03 23.00
C GLU A 168 -2.58 -6.97 22.36
N GLU A 169 -3.85 -6.88 22.79
CA GLU A 169 -4.80 -5.91 22.24
C GLU A 169 -4.31 -4.47 22.41
N VAL A 170 -3.69 -4.17 23.56
CA VAL A 170 -3.14 -2.84 23.83
C VAL A 170 -1.85 -2.60 23.05
N GLU A 171 -0.95 -3.58 22.95
CA GLU A 171 0.28 -3.45 22.17
C GLU A 171 0.03 -3.34 20.66
N ASP A 172 -1.01 -3.99 20.15
CA ASP A 172 -1.48 -3.85 18.78
C ASP A 172 -1.94 -2.42 18.49
N VAL A 173 -2.76 -1.84 19.37
CA VAL A 173 -3.20 -0.44 19.26
C VAL A 173 -2.00 0.51 19.32
N LYS A 174 -1.05 0.30 20.24
CA LYS A 174 0.18 1.10 20.28
C LYS A 174 1.00 0.98 19.01
N THR A 175 1.03 -0.19 18.39
CA THR A 175 1.78 -0.41 17.13
C THR A 175 1.18 0.42 16.01
N VAL A 176 -0.15 0.43 15.87
CA VAL A 176 -0.85 1.31 14.92
C VAL A 176 -0.44 2.78 15.10
N PHE A 177 -0.44 3.28 16.33
CA PHE A 177 -0.03 4.67 16.61
C PHE A 177 1.46 4.94 16.41
N ARG A 178 2.33 3.93 16.58
CA ARG A 178 3.76 4.05 16.27
C ARG A 178 4.02 4.15 14.77
N MET A 179 3.22 3.46 13.95
CA MET A 179 3.36 3.45 12.49
C MET A 179 2.77 4.70 11.83
N LEU A 180 1.64 5.20 12.31
CA LEU A 180 0.88 6.28 11.68
C LEU A 180 1.69 7.55 11.34
N PRO A 181 2.61 8.04 12.21
CA PRO A 181 3.47 9.17 11.90
C PRO A 181 4.38 8.95 10.67
N LEU A 182 4.75 7.71 10.35
CA LEU A 182 5.62 7.41 9.21
C LEU A 182 4.93 7.63 7.86
N PHE A 183 3.59 7.66 7.82
CA PHE A 183 2.84 7.99 6.60
C PHE A 183 3.03 9.45 6.16
N ILE A 184 3.64 10.32 6.98
CA ILE A 184 4.05 11.65 6.55
C ILE A 184 4.99 11.62 5.33
N GLY A 185 5.75 10.53 5.14
CA GLY A 185 6.62 10.36 3.97
C GLY A 185 5.86 10.40 2.64
N PHE A 186 4.61 9.94 2.58
CA PHE A 186 3.77 10.05 1.38
C PHE A 186 3.50 11.49 0.99
N VAL A 187 3.40 12.39 1.97
CA VAL A 187 3.18 13.82 1.71
C VAL A 187 4.36 14.39 0.93
N ALA A 188 5.59 14.01 1.25
CA ALA A 188 6.77 14.45 0.49
C ALA A 188 6.76 13.95 -0.96
N LEU A 189 6.36 12.70 -1.18
CA LEU A 189 6.23 12.14 -2.52
C LEU A 189 5.15 12.84 -3.34
N ASN A 190 4.00 13.10 -2.73
CA ASN A 190 2.89 13.78 -3.38
C ASN A 190 3.24 15.22 -3.77
N PHE A 191 4.09 15.91 -3.00
CA PHE A 191 4.61 17.22 -3.40
C PHE A 191 5.68 17.14 -4.50
N SER A 192 6.47 16.06 -4.53
CA SER A 192 7.48 15.81 -5.57
C SER A 192 6.85 15.49 -6.93
N ASP A 193 5.71 14.78 -6.92
CA ASP A 193 5.01 14.37 -8.12
C ASP A 193 4.21 15.53 -8.73
N ASP A 194 4.32 15.68 -10.05
CA ASP A 194 3.51 16.62 -10.83
C ASP A 194 2.95 15.83 -12.02
N SER A 195 1.63 15.75 -12.12
CA SER A 195 0.97 15.09 -13.25
C SER A 195 1.10 15.98 -14.50
N TYR A 196 2.10 15.72 -15.33
CA TYR A 196 2.25 16.35 -16.64
C TYR A 196 1.29 15.71 -17.66
N SER A 197 0.90 16.43 -18.71
CA SER A 197 -0.06 15.94 -19.71
C SER A 197 0.39 14.65 -20.41
N SER A 198 -0.57 13.85 -20.87
CA SER A 198 -0.44 12.59 -21.60
C SER A 198 0.40 12.63 -22.89
N VAL A 199 0.80 13.81 -23.38
CA VAL A 199 1.73 13.97 -24.51
C VAL A 199 3.19 13.87 -24.05
N ILE A 200 3.48 14.33 -22.82
CA ILE A 200 4.81 14.22 -22.20
C ILE A 200 4.97 12.77 -21.71
N ASP A 201 4.00 12.21 -20.98
CA ASP A 201 4.01 10.81 -20.47
C ASP A 201 4.25 9.73 -21.55
N ARG A 202 3.94 10.00 -22.82
CA ARG A 202 4.15 9.08 -23.97
C ARG A 202 5.62 8.70 -24.21
N SER A 203 6.56 9.58 -23.91
CA SER A 203 7.99 9.36 -24.22
C SER A 203 8.79 8.84 -23.02
N PHE A 204 8.32 9.04 -21.79
CA PHE A 204 9.10 8.76 -20.57
C PHE A 204 8.77 7.43 -19.89
N THR A 205 7.60 6.82 -20.16
CA THR A 205 7.11 5.63 -19.44
C THR A 205 7.79 4.31 -19.84
N LEU A 206 8.22 4.16 -21.10
CA LEU A 206 8.82 2.90 -21.57
C LEU A 206 10.27 2.67 -21.05
N PRO A 207 11.18 3.66 -21.08
CA PRO A 207 12.56 3.47 -20.60
C PRO A 207 12.65 3.39 -19.07
N THR A 208 11.80 4.13 -18.36
CA THR A 208 11.76 4.09 -16.89
C THR A 208 11.30 2.72 -16.39
N CYS A 209 10.28 2.10 -17.01
CA CYS A 209 9.83 0.74 -16.67
C CYS A 209 10.89 -0.36 -16.88
N LEU A 210 11.78 -0.24 -17.89
CA LEU A 210 12.85 -1.21 -18.12
C LEU A 210 14.03 -1.03 -17.15
N ALA A 211 14.35 0.20 -16.74
CA ALA A 211 15.36 0.46 -15.72
C ALA A 211 14.90 0.03 -14.30
N VAL A 212 13.58 -0.10 -14.08
CA VAL A 212 12.96 -0.43 -12.80
C VAL A 212 13.27 -1.87 -12.36
N THR A 213 13.26 -2.86 -13.27
CA THR A 213 13.38 -4.28 -12.88
C THR A 213 14.77 -4.64 -12.37
N ASP A 214 15.83 -4.11 -12.99
CA ASP A 214 17.22 -4.36 -12.56
C ASP A 214 17.57 -3.59 -11.27
N SER A 215 16.94 -2.43 -11.07
CA SER A 215 17.16 -1.59 -9.89
C SER A 215 16.62 -2.22 -8.59
N ILE A 216 15.47 -2.91 -8.64
CA ILE A 216 14.84 -3.55 -7.48
C ILE A 216 15.77 -4.61 -6.85
N VAL A 217 16.41 -5.42 -7.69
CA VAL A 217 17.35 -6.47 -7.24
C VAL A 217 18.61 -5.87 -6.62
N CYS A 218 19.10 -4.75 -7.17
CA CYS A 218 20.30 -4.08 -6.67
C CYS A 218 20.09 -3.43 -5.29
N PHE A 219 18.97 -2.74 -5.07
CA PHE A 219 18.72 -2.02 -3.81
C PHE A 219 18.39 -2.94 -2.64
N ASN A 220 17.70 -4.05 -2.88
CA ASN A 220 17.38 -5.02 -1.82
C ASN A 220 18.64 -5.69 -1.23
N LYS A 221 19.70 -5.83 -2.04
CA LYS A 221 20.98 -6.40 -1.58
C LYS A 221 21.84 -5.41 -0.80
N ASN A 222 21.75 -4.11 -1.12
CA ASN A 222 22.67 -3.09 -0.61
C ASN A 222 22.15 -2.33 0.63
N ILE A 223 20.83 -2.24 0.83
CA ILE A 223 20.24 -1.50 1.96
C ILE A 223 19.22 -2.37 2.71
N PRO A 224 19.61 -3.03 3.83
CA PRO A 224 18.74 -4.02 4.48
C PRO A 224 17.54 -3.39 5.19
N SER A 225 17.69 -2.23 5.81
CA SER A 225 16.62 -1.59 6.58
C SER A 225 15.55 -0.97 5.67
N MET A 226 14.28 -1.41 5.82
CA MET A 226 13.12 -0.83 5.13
C MET A 226 12.98 0.68 5.36
N LEU A 227 13.15 1.14 6.60
CA LEU A 227 13.04 2.57 6.94
C LEU A 227 14.16 3.40 6.31
N THR A 228 15.36 2.82 6.17
CA THR A 228 16.48 3.47 5.48
C THR A 228 16.20 3.58 3.99
N ARG A 229 15.68 2.52 3.36
CA ARG A 229 15.23 2.54 1.94
C ARG A 229 14.18 3.63 1.70
N MET A 230 13.17 3.72 2.57
CA MET A 230 12.15 4.78 2.52
C MET A 230 12.77 6.19 2.68
N SER A 231 13.73 6.36 3.60
CA SER A 231 14.42 7.63 3.78
C SER A 231 15.24 8.05 2.56
N VAL A 232 15.90 7.09 1.88
CA VAL A 232 16.60 7.34 0.62
C VAL A 232 15.61 7.75 -0.47
N GLY A 233 14.45 7.08 -0.54
CA GLY A 233 13.36 7.49 -1.44
C GLY A 233 12.93 8.95 -1.24
N ILE A 234 12.67 9.38 0.00
CA ILE A 234 12.29 10.78 0.29
C ILE A 234 13.45 11.74 -0.05
N PHE A 235 14.70 11.34 0.17
CA PHE A 235 15.86 12.16 -0.21
C PHE A 235 15.97 12.33 -1.74
N LEU A 236 15.71 11.27 -2.52
CA LEU A 236 15.62 11.38 -3.98
C LEU A 236 14.45 12.29 -4.40
N ALA A 237 13.30 12.21 -3.74
CA ALA A 237 12.17 13.12 -3.97
C ALA A 237 12.56 14.60 -3.74
N PHE A 238 13.37 14.87 -2.70
CA PHE A 238 13.92 16.20 -2.47
C PHE A 238 14.80 16.64 -3.66
N ILE A 239 15.69 15.78 -4.15
CA ILE A 239 16.52 16.06 -5.34
C ILE A 239 15.65 16.35 -6.56
N VAL A 240 14.53 15.64 -6.76
CA VAL A 240 13.57 15.91 -7.84
C VAL A 240 13.01 17.33 -7.72
N THR A 241 12.53 17.73 -6.54
CA THR A 241 11.99 19.08 -6.35
C THR A 241 13.03 20.19 -6.58
N VAL A 242 14.26 20.00 -6.10
CA VAL A 242 15.37 20.95 -6.32
C VAL A 242 15.74 21.01 -7.80
N SER A 243 15.79 19.88 -8.48
CA SER A 243 16.07 19.81 -9.92
C SER A 243 15.02 20.58 -10.72
N LYS A 244 13.73 20.42 -10.37
CA LYS A 244 12.64 21.20 -10.96
C LYS A 244 12.81 22.70 -10.73
N VAL A 245 13.13 23.14 -9.50
CA VAL A 245 13.42 24.55 -9.21
C VAL A 245 14.52 25.08 -10.12
N ILE A 246 15.64 24.35 -10.26
CA ILE A 246 16.77 24.76 -11.10
C ILE A 246 16.34 24.88 -12.57
N ILE A 247 15.62 23.88 -13.11
CA ILE A 247 15.12 23.88 -14.48
C ILE A 247 14.21 25.09 -14.73
N PHE A 248 13.24 25.34 -13.86
CA PHE A 248 12.32 26.46 -14.02
C PHE A 248 12.98 27.84 -13.80
N VAL A 249 14.11 27.92 -13.08
CA VAL A 249 14.93 29.14 -13.00
C VAL A 249 15.68 29.38 -14.31
N ILE A 250 16.28 28.34 -14.89
CA ILE A 250 17.04 28.44 -16.14
C ILE A 250 16.11 28.77 -17.32
N GLU A 251 15.05 27.99 -17.49
CA GLU A 251 14.14 28.08 -18.63
C GLU A 251 13.25 29.33 -18.59
N ARG A 252 13.08 29.96 -17.42
CA ARG A 252 12.42 31.28 -17.31
C ARG A 252 13.08 32.33 -18.22
N SER A 253 14.35 32.14 -18.55
CA SER A 253 15.14 33.08 -19.37
C SER A 253 14.94 32.86 -20.88
N HIS A 254 14.61 31.64 -21.32
CA HIS A 254 14.40 31.28 -22.73
C HIS A 254 13.33 30.19 -22.83
N PRO A 255 12.09 30.48 -23.27
CA PRO A 255 11.04 29.47 -23.32
C PRO A 255 11.16 28.64 -24.61
N ASP A 256 11.95 27.56 -24.58
CA ASP A 256 11.94 26.54 -25.63
C ASP A 256 11.37 25.22 -25.09
N ILE A 257 10.15 24.91 -25.51
CA ILE A 257 9.40 23.73 -25.05
C ILE A 257 10.17 22.42 -25.26
N ASN A 258 10.97 22.30 -26.34
CA ASN A 258 11.72 21.07 -26.62
C ASN A 258 12.90 20.87 -25.66
N ASN A 259 13.55 21.97 -25.25
CA ASN A 259 14.62 21.91 -24.26
C ASN A 259 14.06 21.59 -22.88
N LEU A 260 12.91 22.17 -22.51
CA LEU A 260 12.23 21.87 -21.26
C LEU A 260 11.87 20.37 -21.13
N ILE A 261 11.34 19.76 -22.20
CA ILE A 261 11.02 18.32 -22.23
C ILE A 261 12.28 17.48 -21.99
N THR A 262 13.39 17.83 -22.65
CA THR A 262 14.67 17.12 -22.51
C THR A 262 15.24 17.25 -21.08
N LEU A 263 15.16 18.45 -20.49
CA LEU A 263 15.60 18.72 -19.13
C LEU A 263 14.77 18.00 -18.07
N LEU A 264 13.46 17.86 -18.29
CA LEU A 264 12.56 17.14 -17.37
C LEU A 264 12.75 15.61 -17.38
N PHE A 265 13.47 15.04 -18.36
CA PHE A 265 13.82 13.61 -18.37
C PHE A 265 14.56 13.18 -17.10
N PHE A 266 15.51 14.00 -16.65
CA PHE A 266 16.34 13.70 -15.49
C PHE A 266 15.54 13.62 -14.17
N PRO A 267 14.77 14.65 -13.76
CA PRO A 267 13.94 14.57 -12.56
C PRO A 267 12.88 13.47 -12.67
N GLN A 268 12.34 13.20 -13.86
CA GLN A 268 11.36 12.10 -14.03
C GLN A 268 11.99 10.72 -13.80
N THR A 269 13.24 10.51 -14.24
CA THR A 269 13.96 9.26 -13.99
C THR A 269 14.24 9.06 -12.49
N ILE A 270 14.65 10.11 -11.79
CA ILE A 270 14.85 10.07 -10.33
C ILE A 270 13.53 9.86 -9.60
N GLN A 271 12.42 10.42 -10.10
CA GLN A 271 11.09 10.19 -9.56
C GLN A 271 10.67 8.71 -9.70
N GLY A 272 11.02 8.06 -10.82
CA GLY A 272 10.84 6.61 -10.98
C GLY A 272 11.62 5.80 -9.92
N LEU A 273 12.89 6.12 -9.68
CA LEU A 273 13.68 5.48 -8.63
C LEU A 273 13.10 5.73 -7.23
N THR A 274 12.61 6.94 -7.00
CA THR A 274 11.90 7.33 -5.75
C THR A 274 10.68 6.45 -5.52
N PHE A 275 9.87 6.21 -6.56
CA PHE A 275 8.68 5.37 -6.48
C PHE A 275 9.04 3.94 -6.03
N ILE A 276 10.06 3.34 -6.65
CA ILE A 276 10.53 1.98 -6.33
C ILE A 276 11.03 1.86 -4.89
N LEU A 277 11.79 2.85 -4.40
CA LEU A 277 12.38 2.78 -3.06
C LEU A 277 11.37 3.03 -1.94
N PHE A 278 10.23 3.67 -2.25
CA PHE A 278 9.28 4.08 -1.24
C PHE A 278 7.97 3.29 -1.27
N TYR A 279 7.29 3.17 -2.41
CA TYR A 279 5.94 2.58 -2.45
C TYR A 279 5.93 1.09 -2.05
N PRO A 280 6.69 0.19 -2.71
CA PRO A 280 6.66 -1.22 -2.32
C PRO A 280 7.26 -1.45 -0.94
N VAL A 281 8.34 -0.75 -0.58
CA VAL A 281 8.99 -0.86 0.74
C VAL A 281 8.06 -0.39 1.86
N SER A 282 7.31 0.69 1.66
CA SER A 282 6.38 1.21 2.66
C SER A 282 5.16 0.31 2.84
N LEU A 283 4.68 -0.33 1.77
CA LEU A 283 3.60 -1.31 1.85
C LEU A 283 4.08 -2.59 2.54
N GLU A 284 5.28 -3.08 2.18
CA GLU A 284 5.96 -4.20 2.83
C GLU A 284 6.13 -3.94 4.33
N PHE A 285 6.65 -2.76 4.70
CA PHE A 285 6.75 -2.31 6.07
C PHE A 285 5.39 -2.27 6.77
N THR A 286 4.37 -1.72 6.10
CA THR A 286 3.01 -1.62 6.66
C THR A 286 2.45 -3.00 6.97
N VAL A 287 2.54 -3.92 6.02
CA VAL A 287 2.11 -5.31 6.20
C VAL A 287 2.89 -6.00 7.31
N ALA A 288 4.22 -5.84 7.33
CA ALA A 288 5.11 -6.57 8.23
C ALA A 288 4.99 -6.13 9.69
N GLN A 289 4.64 -4.86 9.92
CA GLN A 289 4.53 -4.26 11.25
C GLN A 289 3.09 -4.21 11.78
N SER A 290 2.09 -4.25 10.89
CA SER A 290 0.69 -4.17 11.30
C SER A 290 0.24 -5.43 12.07
N PRO A 291 -0.55 -5.26 13.13
CA PRO A 291 -1.28 -6.38 13.75
C PRO A 291 -2.11 -7.16 12.75
N VAL A 292 -2.22 -8.48 12.93
CA VAL A 292 -2.97 -9.37 12.03
C VAL A 292 -4.41 -8.89 11.87
N HIS A 293 -5.10 -8.62 12.99
CA HIS A 293 -6.49 -8.16 12.98
C HIS A 293 -6.67 -6.72 12.44
N MET A 294 -5.61 -5.92 12.36
CA MET A 294 -5.67 -4.50 11.94
C MET A 294 -5.00 -4.26 10.58
N ARG A 295 -4.45 -5.30 9.94
CA ARG A 295 -3.64 -5.19 8.71
C ARG A 295 -4.39 -4.50 7.58
N GLY A 296 -5.63 -4.90 7.30
CA GLY A 296 -6.46 -4.29 6.25
C GLY A 296 -6.79 -2.81 6.51
N VAL A 297 -6.98 -2.42 7.78
CA VAL A 297 -7.17 -1.01 8.14
C VAL A 297 -5.90 -0.21 7.87
N MET A 298 -4.74 -0.76 8.22
CA MET A 298 -3.44 -0.12 7.99
C MET A 298 -3.10 -0.02 6.51
N VAL A 299 -3.37 -1.06 5.72
CA VAL A 299 -3.23 -1.03 4.26
C VAL A 299 -4.21 -0.04 3.62
N GLY A 300 -5.45 0.01 4.09
CA GLY A 300 -6.43 1.01 3.64
C GLY A 300 -5.97 2.45 3.93
N LEU A 301 -5.42 2.70 5.12
CA LEU A 301 -4.84 4.00 5.48
C LEU A 301 -3.59 4.34 4.64
N TRP A 302 -2.77 3.35 4.34
CA TRP A 302 -1.66 3.47 3.39
C TRP A 302 -2.16 3.91 2.01
N TYR A 303 -3.20 3.29 1.45
CA TYR A 303 -3.78 3.70 0.16
C TYR A 303 -4.38 5.11 0.19
N ALA A 304 -5.09 5.44 1.28
CA ALA A 304 -5.68 6.76 1.46
C ALA A 304 -4.61 7.86 1.51
N THR A 305 -3.47 7.61 2.15
CA THR A 305 -2.37 8.57 2.25
C THR A 305 -1.51 8.63 0.99
N ALA A 306 -1.25 7.49 0.36
CA ALA A 306 -0.50 7.35 -0.88
C ALA A 306 -1.18 8.04 -2.07
N TRP A 307 -2.46 7.74 -2.30
CA TRP A 307 -3.18 8.17 -3.50
C TRP A 307 -4.30 9.18 -3.21
N GLY A 308 -5.11 8.94 -2.18
CA GLY A 308 -6.26 9.79 -1.86
C GLY A 308 -5.87 11.22 -1.49
N LEU A 309 -4.91 11.38 -0.57
CA LEU A 309 -4.40 12.70 -0.16
C LEU A 309 -3.54 13.37 -1.25
N SER A 310 -2.99 12.61 -2.19
CA SER A 310 -2.15 13.15 -3.27
C SER A 310 -2.90 14.16 -4.14
N TYR A 311 -4.08 13.76 -4.64
CA TYR A 311 -4.93 14.63 -5.45
C TYR A 311 -5.36 15.90 -4.71
N LEU A 312 -5.74 15.77 -3.44
CA LEU A 312 -6.13 16.92 -2.60
C LEU A 312 -4.96 17.89 -2.40
N ASN A 313 -3.77 17.37 -2.06
CA ASN A 313 -2.58 18.19 -1.87
C ASN A 313 -2.18 18.93 -3.16
N SER A 314 -2.25 18.26 -4.31
CA SER A 314 -1.94 18.86 -5.61
C SER A 314 -2.89 20.01 -5.96
N ILE A 315 -4.20 19.83 -5.74
CA ILE A 315 -5.22 20.87 -5.97
C ILE A 315 -5.01 22.06 -5.02
N ILE A 316 -4.85 21.80 -3.72
CA ILE A 316 -4.66 22.86 -2.71
C ILE A 316 -3.39 23.66 -3.01
N ALA A 317 -2.30 22.99 -3.36
CA ALA A 317 -1.04 23.65 -3.70
C ALA A 317 -1.17 24.50 -4.97
N LYS A 318 -1.83 24.01 -6.02
CA LYS A 318 -2.05 24.81 -7.25
C LYS A 318 -2.94 26.02 -7.00
N PHE A 319 -3.97 25.86 -6.18
CA PHE A 319 -4.89 26.94 -5.81
C PHE A 319 -4.18 28.05 -5.00
N LEU A 320 -3.30 27.69 -4.06
CA LEU A 320 -2.59 28.66 -3.21
C LEU A 320 -1.67 29.62 -4.00
N PHE A 321 -1.18 29.18 -5.17
CA PHE A 321 -0.21 29.92 -5.97
C PHE A 321 -0.79 30.47 -7.29
N ASP A 322 -2.13 30.56 -7.38
CA ASP A 322 -2.85 31.09 -8.55
C ASP A 322 -2.36 30.48 -9.88
N CYS A 323 -2.10 29.17 -9.88
CA CYS A 323 -1.67 28.46 -11.08
C CYS A 323 -2.88 28.32 -12.04
N GLU A 324 -3.07 29.27 -12.96
CA GLU A 324 -4.18 29.28 -13.93
C GLU A 324 -4.15 28.10 -14.92
N SER A 325 -2.98 27.55 -15.22
CA SER A 325 -2.82 26.41 -16.13
C SER A 325 -3.08 25.09 -15.40
N GLN A 326 -3.97 24.28 -15.97
CA GLN A 326 -4.26 22.92 -15.50
C GLN A 326 -3.02 22.01 -15.54
N TYR A 327 -2.04 22.33 -16.39
CA TYR A 327 -0.96 21.41 -16.79
C TYR A 327 0.39 21.70 -16.12
N ILE A 328 0.86 22.95 -16.12
CA ILE A 328 2.17 23.31 -15.56
C ILE A 328 2.04 24.64 -14.84
N CYS A 329 2.35 24.65 -13.55
CA CYS A 329 2.51 25.90 -12.82
C CYS A 329 3.91 26.44 -13.08
N THR A 330 4.02 27.65 -13.64
CA THR A 330 5.32 28.29 -13.93
C THR A 330 5.84 29.17 -12.78
N SER A 331 5.08 29.24 -11.68
CA SER A 331 5.46 30.06 -10.53
C SER A 331 6.72 29.52 -9.85
N PHE A 332 7.75 30.35 -9.76
CA PHE A 332 8.98 30.01 -9.03
C PHE A 332 8.71 29.70 -7.55
N TYR A 333 7.83 30.49 -6.92
CA TYR A 333 7.48 30.33 -5.51
C TYR A 333 6.79 28.98 -5.24
N TYR A 334 6.00 28.47 -6.19
CA TYR A 334 5.37 27.16 -6.09
C TYR A 334 6.40 26.03 -5.89
N TYR A 335 7.43 25.98 -6.75
CA TYR A 335 8.45 24.93 -6.68
C TYR A 335 9.39 25.09 -5.48
N ILE A 336 9.73 26.33 -5.09
CA ILE A 336 10.50 26.60 -3.87
C ILE A 336 9.73 26.14 -2.62
N THR A 337 8.45 26.48 -2.51
CA THR A 337 7.64 26.06 -1.37
C THR A 337 7.51 24.55 -1.29
N LYS A 338 7.30 23.86 -2.43
CA LYS A 338 7.35 22.39 -2.48
C LYS A 338 8.68 21.82 -1.98
N SER A 339 9.80 22.37 -2.43
CA SER A 339 11.13 21.90 -2.04
C SER A 339 11.40 22.10 -0.53
N VAL A 340 11.03 23.26 0.03
CA VAL A 340 11.15 23.54 1.47
C VAL A 340 10.27 22.60 2.29
N LEU A 341 9.02 22.36 1.87
CA LEU A 341 8.12 21.43 2.55
C LEU A 341 8.65 20.00 2.54
N VAL A 342 9.15 19.53 1.39
CA VAL A 342 9.75 18.19 1.26
C VAL A 342 10.99 18.06 2.16
N LEU A 343 11.83 19.11 2.27
CA LEU A 343 12.98 19.12 3.17
C LEU A 343 12.57 19.01 4.65
N ILE A 344 11.55 19.75 5.09
CA ILE A 344 11.02 19.66 6.45
C ILE A 344 10.50 18.24 6.72
N ILE A 345 9.74 17.67 5.79
CA ILE A 345 9.21 16.31 5.92
C ILE A 345 10.34 15.28 5.98
N LEU A 346 11.39 15.42 5.16
CA LEU A 346 12.56 14.55 5.20
C LEU A 346 13.22 14.56 6.59
N ILE A 347 13.45 15.74 7.17
CA ILE A 347 14.05 15.88 8.50
C ILE A 347 13.17 15.20 9.56
N VAL A 348 11.87 15.49 9.54
CA VAL A 348 10.91 14.89 10.48
C VAL A 348 10.86 13.37 10.31
N PHE A 349 10.79 12.88 9.08
CA PHE A 349 10.74 11.44 8.78
C PHE A 349 12.00 10.72 9.28
N VAL A 350 13.20 11.27 9.07
CA VAL A 350 14.45 10.69 9.57
C VAL A 350 14.46 10.61 11.10
N ILE A 351 13.97 11.64 11.78
CA ILE A 351 13.85 11.65 13.25
C ILE A 351 12.87 10.56 13.71
N LEU A 352 11.70 10.46 13.07
CA LEU A 352 10.70 9.44 13.38
C LEU A 352 11.23 8.02 13.11
N ALA A 353 11.89 7.80 11.98
CA ALA A 353 12.46 6.53 11.59
C ALA A 353 13.55 6.07 12.57
N LYS A 354 14.43 6.97 13.03
CA LYS A 354 15.45 6.65 14.04
C LYS A 354 14.86 6.29 15.40
N ARG A 355 13.70 6.86 15.75
CA ARG A 355 13.00 6.59 17.01
C ARG A 355 12.03 5.41 16.92
N TYR A 356 11.81 4.87 15.73
CA TYR A 356 10.86 3.79 15.52
C TYR A 356 11.40 2.49 16.09
N LYS A 357 10.68 1.92 17.06
CA LYS A 357 10.95 0.59 17.60
C LYS A 357 10.17 -0.45 16.81
N TYR A 358 10.87 -1.32 16.09
CA TYR A 358 10.27 -2.43 15.35
C TYR A 358 9.43 -3.31 16.27
N ARG A 359 8.25 -3.71 15.78
CA ARG A 359 7.49 -4.79 16.38
C ARG A 359 8.26 -6.07 16.14
N VAL A 360 8.73 -6.68 17.21
CA VAL A 360 9.20 -8.06 17.18
C VAL A 360 7.94 -8.91 17.19
N ARG A 361 7.70 -9.67 16.12
CA ARG A 361 6.80 -10.80 16.22
C ARG A 361 7.54 -11.80 17.09
N GLU A 362 7.13 -11.96 18.34
CA GLU A 362 7.13 -13.30 18.89
C GLU A 362 6.19 -14.05 17.96
N ASN A 363 6.77 -14.64 16.90
CA ASN A 363 6.06 -15.70 16.24
C ASN A 363 5.88 -16.70 17.38
N GLU A 364 4.68 -16.75 17.96
CA GLU A 364 4.03 -18.03 18.07
C GLU A 364 4.12 -18.62 16.65
N VAL A 365 5.27 -19.22 16.33
CA VAL A 365 5.31 -20.48 15.62
C VAL A 365 4.08 -21.16 16.18
N ASN A 366 3.05 -21.35 15.37
CA ASN A 366 1.81 -21.92 15.86
C ASN A 366 2.16 -23.35 16.24
N ILE A 367 2.74 -23.51 17.43
CA ILE A 367 3.33 -24.75 17.91
C ILE A 367 2.18 -25.74 17.92
N VAL A 368 0.96 -25.29 18.24
CA VAL A 368 -0.26 -26.08 18.10
C VAL A 368 -0.44 -26.57 16.66
N GLN A 369 -0.39 -25.73 15.62
CA GLN A 369 -0.48 -26.22 14.22
C GLN A 369 0.69 -27.11 13.80
N ILE A 370 1.92 -26.80 14.20
CA ILE A 370 3.09 -27.62 13.86
C ILE A 370 3.03 -28.97 14.58
N VAL A 371 2.61 -28.97 15.83
CA VAL A 371 2.42 -30.16 16.66
C VAL A 371 1.25 -30.97 16.14
N ASP A 372 0.11 -30.35 15.82
CA ASP A 372 -1.05 -31.01 15.21
C ASP A 372 -0.68 -31.64 13.88
N ASP A 373 -0.02 -30.90 12.97
CA ASP A 373 0.42 -31.43 11.67
C ASP A 373 1.44 -32.57 11.82
N HIS A 374 2.33 -32.48 12.81
CA HIS A 374 3.28 -33.54 13.14
C HIS A 374 2.58 -34.79 13.69
N TYR A 375 1.62 -34.63 14.63
CA TYR A 375 0.84 -35.73 15.17
C TYR A 375 -0.06 -36.36 14.10
N GLN A 376 -0.68 -35.56 13.24
CA GLN A 376 -1.50 -36.03 12.13
C GLN A 376 -0.68 -36.93 11.20
N ARG A 377 0.53 -36.49 10.80
CA ARG A 377 1.45 -37.30 9.98
C ARG A 377 1.90 -38.58 10.69
N TYR A 378 2.13 -38.54 12.00
CA TYR A 378 2.45 -39.73 12.79
C TYR A 378 1.29 -40.75 12.80
N MET A 379 0.06 -40.28 12.99
CA MET A 379 -1.14 -41.13 12.97
C MET A 379 -1.34 -41.77 11.60
N GLU A 380 -1.19 -41.01 10.51
CA GLU A 380 -1.29 -41.52 9.14
C GLU A 380 -0.21 -42.59 8.84
N GLN A 381 1.03 -42.38 9.29
CA GLN A 381 2.11 -43.35 9.15
C GLN A 381 1.84 -44.64 9.94
N GLU A 382 1.30 -44.53 11.15
CA GLU A 382 0.96 -45.70 11.98
C GLU A 382 -0.19 -46.50 11.35
N GLU A 383 -1.20 -45.84 10.81
CA GLU A 383 -2.29 -46.48 10.07
C GLU A 383 -1.78 -47.22 8.82
N GLN A 384 -0.90 -46.60 8.03
CA GLN A 384 -0.27 -47.26 6.88
C GLN A 384 0.56 -48.48 7.28
N TYR A 385 1.35 -48.38 8.36
CA TYR A 385 2.14 -49.49 8.88
C TYR A 385 1.26 -50.67 9.32
N LYS A 386 0.16 -50.39 10.05
CA LYS A 386 -0.81 -51.41 10.47
C LYS A 386 -1.47 -52.09 9.27
N LYS A 387 -1.83 -51.32 8.23
CA LYS A 387 -2.43 -51.85 7.01
C LYS A 387 -1.47 -52.79 6.28
N ASN A 388 -0.23 -52.35 6.03
CA ASN A 388 0.79 -53.16 5.37
C ASN A 388 1.10 -54.46 6.15
N ARG A 389 1.17 -54.40 7.49
CA ARG A 389 1.36 -55.60 8.32
C ARG A 389 0.19 -56.57 8.24
N THR A 390 -1.03 -56.07 8.11
CA THR A 390 -2.23 -56.90 7.99
C THR A 390 -2.26 -57.60 6.63
N ASP A 391 -1.90 -56.87 5.57
CA ASP A 391 -1.77 -57.40 4.22
C ASP A 391 -0.66 -58.49 4.17
N ASP A 392 0.52 -58.24 4.75
CA ASP A 392 1.61 -59.23 4.84
C ASP A 392 1.21 -60.51 5.59
N ILE A 393 0.45 -60.39 6.68
CA ILE A 393 -0.08 -61.56 7.41
C ILE A 393 -1.08 -62.32 6.53
N GLN A 394 -1.92 -61.62 5.77
CA GLN A 394 -2.90 -62.24 4.87
C GLN A 394 -2.23 -62.99 3.71
N TYR A 395 -1.13 -62.47 3.17
CA TYR A 395 -0.32 -63.16 2.15
C TYR A 395 0.49 -64.34 2.71
N SER A 396 0.81 -64.36 4.00
CA SER A 396 1.54 -65.48 4.64
C SER A 396 0.68 -66.68 5.04
N ILE A 397 -0.65 -66.52 5.03
CA ILE A 397 -1.64 -67.56 5.41
C ILE A 397 -2.22 -68.28 4.18
N GLN A 398 -1.92 -67.79 2.97
CA GLN A 398 -2.33 -68.36 1.69
C GLN A 398 -1.17 -69.13 1.05
#